data_AF-A0A3D1M8A4-F1
#
_entry.id   AF-A0A3D1M8A4-F1
#
_cell.length_a   1.000
_cell.length_b   1.000
_cell.length_c   1.000
_cell.angle_alpha   90.00
_cell.angle_beta   90.00
_cell.angle_gamma   90.00
#
_symmetry.space_group_name_H-M   'P 1'
#
loop_
_entity.id
_entity.type
_entity.pdbx_description
1 polymer ?
#
loop_
_entity_poly.entity_id
_entity_poly.type
_entity_poly.pdbx_seq_one_letter_code
_entity_poly.pdbx_strand_id
1 'polypeptide(L)'
;MLIFIDSNILCSNYRMKGPSFEVVQRVGTIVLGQIVVDEVCNKFKENLVEQVTKVNNAHRDLNKMLPDPPVSLDETDVEKNAMSIKTFWKCSSLRAV
;
A
#
# COMPACT_ATOMS: atom_id res chain seq x y z
N MET A 1 -18.12 -11.86 16.60
CA MET A 1 -17.18 -10.95 17.30
C MET A 1 -16.84 -9.81 16.35
N LEU A 2 -16.94 -8.56 16.80
CA LEU A 2 -16.48 -7.42 16.01
C LEU A 2 -15.01 -7.16 16.32
N ILE A 3 -14.21 -6.94 15.28
CA ILE A 3 -12.77 -6.77 15.39
C ILE A 3 -12.40 -5.44 14.76
N PHE A 4 -11.91 -4.52 15.58
CA PHE A 4 -11.42 -3.23 15.15
C PHE A 4 -9.91 -3.31 14.96
N ILE A 5 -9.43 -2.91 13.78
CA ILE A 5 -8.02 -3.00 13.42
C ILE A 5 -7.46 -1.59 13.26
N ASP A 6 -6.32 -1.35 13.90
CA ASP A 6 -5.57 -0.11 13.81
C ASP A 6 -4.92 0.08 12.43
N SER A 7 -4.74 1.33 12.02
CA SER A 7 -4.13 1.68 10.73
C SER A 7 -2.73 1.11 10.58
N ASN A 8 -1.94 1.00 11.64
CA ASN A 8 -0.56 0.48 11.56
C ASN A 8 -0.53 -1.01 11.21
N ILE A 9 -1.48 -1.79 11.72
CA ILE A 9 -1.61 -3.21 11.36
C ILE A 9 -1.99 -3.34 9.88
N LEU A 10 -2.88 -2.48 9.39
CA LEU A 10 -3.25 -2.46 7.97
C LEU A 10 -2.11 -1.97 7.06
N CYS A 11 -1.27 -1.04 7.52
CA CYS A 11 -0.10 -0.58 6.77
C CYS A 11 0.97 -1.66 6.59
N SER A 12 1.01 -2.67 7.47
CA SER A 12 1.88 -3.84 7.28
C SER A 12 1.43 -4.75 6.12
N ASN A 13 0.14 -4.72 5.78
CA ASN A 13 -0.44 -5.49 4.68
C ASN A 13 -1.69 -4.79 4.12
N TYR A 14 -1.47 -3.84 3.21
CA TYR A 14 -2.53 -2.99 2.65
C TYR A 14 -3.66 -3.72 1.92
N ARG A 15 -3.49 -5.00 1.58
CA ARG A 15 -4.54 -5.81 0.92
C ARG A 15 -5.13 -6.87 1.85
N MET A 16 -4.68 -6.94 3.10
CA MET A 16 -5.12 -7.93 4.10
C MET A 16 -5.06 -9.37 3.59
N LYS A 17 -4.08 -9.69 2.74
CA LYS A 17 -3.92 -11.03 2.12
C LYS A 17 -2.99 -11.97 2.92
N GLY A 18 -2.82 -11.72 4.20
CA GLY A 18 -1.93 -12.49 5.07
C GLY A 18 -2.66 -13.62 5.80
N PRO A 19 -1.94 -14.69 6.22
CA PRO A 19 -2.52 -15.79 6.99
C PRO A 19 -3.27 -15.30 8.24
N SER A 20 -2.73 -14.28 8.90
CA SER A 20 -3.35 -13.67 10.08
C SER A 20 -4.72 -13.07 9.78
N PHE A 21 -4.90 -12.41 8.63
CA PHE A 21 -6.18 -11.80 8.26
C PHE A 21 -7.22 -12.84 7.86
N GLU A 22 -6.81 -13.93 7.20
CA GLU A 22 -7.71 -15.05 6.89
C GLU A 22 -8.28 -15.69 8.16
N VAL A 23 -7.44 -15.89 9.18
CA VAL A 23 -7.88 -16.43 10.47
C VAL A 23 -8.84 -15.45 11.15
N VAL A 24 -8.49 -14.17 11.20
CA VAL A 24 -9.31 -13.11 11.81
C VAL A 24 -10.69 -13.02 11.16
N GLN A 25 -10.79 -13.14 9.84
CA GLN A 25 -12.06 -13.14 9.10
C GLN A 25 -12.95 -14.36 9.39
N ARG A 26 -12.38 -15.49 9.83
CA ARG A 26 -13.14 -16.69 10.20
C ARG A 26 -13.70 -16.62 11.62
N VAL A 27 -13.04 -15.87 12.51
CA VAL A 27 -13.43 -15.77 13.93
C VAL A 27 -14.29 -14.53 14.23
N GLY A 28 -14.34 -13.56 13.31
CA GLY A 28 -15.15 -12.37 13.49
C GLY A 28 -15.23 -11.48 12.25
N THR A 29 -16.04 -10.44 12.37
CA THR A 29 -16.21 -9.43 11.34
C THR A 29 -15.26 -8.28 11.62
N ILE A 30 -14.43 -7.93 10.63
CA ILE A 30 -13.53 -6.79 10.72
C ILE A 30 -14.32 -5.52 10.41
N VAL A 31 -14.27 -4.56 11.32
CA VAL A 31 -14.92 -3.25 11.17
C VAL A 31 -13.85 -2.17 11.11
N LEU A 32 -13.90 -1.35 10.07
CA LEU A 32 -12.93 -0.29 9.83
C LEU A 32 -13.63 1.06 9.82
N GLY A 33 -13.17 1.99 10.65
CA GLY A 33 -13.62 3.37 10.60
C GLY A 33 -13.09 4.08 9.36
N GLN A 34 -13.87 5.02 8.82
CA GLN A 34 -13.47 5.81 7.64
C GLN A 34 -12.12 6.53 7.86
N ILE A 35 -11.87 7.03 9.08
CA ILE A 35 -10.62 7.67 9.47
C ILE A 35 -9.42 6.73 9.27
N VAL A 36 -9.57 5.46 9.66
CA VAL A 36 -8.52 4.44 9.51
C VAL A 36 -8.27 4.16 8.02
N VAL A 37 -9.32 4.07 7.21
CA VAL A 37 -9.21 3.87 5.76
C VAL A 37 -8.48 5.02 5.09
N ASP A 38 -8.82 6.26 5.44
CA ASP A 38 -8.18 7.46 4.89
C ASP A 38 -6.70 7.54 5.30
N GLU A 39 -6.38 7.23 6.56
CA GLU A 39 -4.99 7.19 7.05
C GLU A 39 -4.16 6.14 6.30
N VAL A 40 -4.69 4.92 6.13
CA VAL A 40 -4.00 3.83 5.43
C VAL A 40 -3.74 4.19 3.96
N CYS A 41 -4.71 4.84 3.30
CA CYS A 41 -4.54 5.30 1.92
C CYS A 41 -3.44 6.37 1.81
N ASN A 42 -3.39 7.32 2.75
CA ASN A 42 -2.36 8.37 2.76
C ASN A 42 -0.97 7.77 3.02
N LYS A 43 -0.83 6.92 4.05
CA LYS A 43 0.43 6.22 4.35
C LYS A 43 0.91 5.37 3.19
N PHE A 44 0.00 4.70 2.46
CA PHE A 44 0.37 3.93 1.27
C PHE A 44 0.97 4.82 0.17
N LYS A 45 0.35 5.97 -0.09
CA LYS A 45 0.84 6.93 -1.09
C LYS A 45 2.21 7.47 -0.70
N GLU A 46 2.40 7.86 0.55
CA GLU A 46 3.68 8.35 1.08
C GLU A 46 4.79 7.30 0.93
N ASN A 47 4.53 6.06 1.34
CA ASN A 47 5.47 4.96 1.22
C ASN A 47 5.84 4.66 -0.25
N LEU A 48 4.87 4.70 -1.17
CA LEU A 48 5.14 4.52 -2.60
C LEU A 48 6.04 5.63 -3.15
N VAL A 49 5.76 6.90 -2.83
CA VAL A 49 6.59 8.03 -3.26
C VAL A 49 8.01 7.88 -2.72
N GLU A 50 8.16 7.49 -1.44
CA GLU A 50 9.47 7.28 -0.84
C GLU A 50 10.25 6.15 -1.53
N GLN A 51 9.59 5.02 -1.80
CA GLN A 51 10.22 3.88 -2.49
C GLN A 51 10.64 4.23 -3.92
N VAL A 52 9.77 4.89 -4.70
CA VAL A 52 10.09 5.33 -6.06
C VAL A 52 11.26 6.32 -6.04
N THR A 53 11.29 7.24 -5.08
CA THR A 53 12.39 8.19 -4.91
C THR A 53 13.71 7.49 -4.57
N LYS A 54 13.68 6.50 -3.67
CA LYS A 54 14.85 5.69 -3.32
C LYS A 54 15.38 4.91 -4.53
N VAL A 55 14.50 4.29 -5.30
CA VAL A 55 14.85 3.56 -6.52
C VAL A 55 15.45 4.50 -7.57
N ASN A 56 14.82 5.65 -7.81
CA ASN A 56 15.33 6.65 -8.76
C ASN A 56 16.71 7.19 -8.34
N ASN A 57 16.92 7.45 -7.06
CA ASN A 57 18.21 7.89 -6.55
C ASN A 57 19.29 6.81 -6.71
N ALA A 58 19.00 5.57 -6.29
CA ALA A 58 19.91 4.45 -6.46
C ALA A 58 20.26 4.20 -7.93
N HIS A 59 19.26 4.28 -8.82
CA HIS A 59 19.45 4.15 -10.26
C HIS A 59 20.32 5.28 -10.83
N ARG A 60 20.08 6.53 -10.43
CA ARG A 60 20.90 7.67 -10.82
C ARG A 60 22.35 7.50 -10.36
N ASP A 61 22.56 6.97 -9.16
CA ASP A 61 23.90 6.77 -8.62
C ASP A 61 24.63 5.62 -9.33
N LEU A 62 23.93 4.54 -9.69
CA LEU A 62 24.47 3.47 -10.56
C LEU A 62 24.84 3.99 -11.95
N ASN A 63 23.99 4.81 -12.57
CA ASN A 63 24.26 5.39 -13.89
C ASN A 63 25.48 6.31 -13.91
N LYS A 64 25.83 6.96 -12.79
CA LYS A 64 27.07 7.76 -12.68
C LYS A 64 28.32 6.90 -12.58
N MET A 65 28.19 5.66 -12.11
CA MET A 65 29.32 4.73 -11.96
C MET A 65 29.63 3.97 -13.24
N LEU A 66 28.69 3.95 -14.20
CA LEU A 66 28.84 3.25 -15.47
C LEU A 66 29.32 4.22 -16.56
N PRO A 67 30.33 3.84 -17.37
CA PRO A 67 30.86 4.66 -18.46
C PRO A 67 29.88 4.86 -19.62
N ASP A 68 28.90 3.96 -19.80
CA ASP A 68 27.75 4.10 -20.70
C ASP A 68 26.46 3.71 -19.93
N PRO A 69 25.47 4.61 -19.75
CA PRO A 69 24.25 4.31 -19.00
C PRO A 69 23.30 3.45 -19.84
N PRO A 70 23.06 2.16 -19.50
CA PRO A 70 22.36 1.26 -20.41
C PRO A 70 20.86 1.13 -20.13
N VAL A 71 20.35 1.70 -19.03
CA VAL A 71 19.01 1.36 -18.52
C VAL A 71 18.22 2.61 -18.18
N SER A 72 17.02 2.71 -18.76
CA SER A 72 15.95 3.59 -18.31
C SER A 72 14.98 2.79 -17.47
N LEU A 73 14.65 3.27 -16.27
CA LEU A 73 13.54 2.71 -15.50
C LEU A 73 12.22 3.18 -16.11
N ASP A 74 11.28 2.25 -16.33
CA ASP A 74 9.89 2.61 -16.60
C ASP A 74 9.34 3.43 -15.43
N GLU A 75 8.68 4.53 -15.75
CA GLU A 75 8.05 5.39 -14.74
C GLU A 75 7.01 4.59 -13.95
N THR A 76 7.26 4.41 -12.66
CA THR A 76 6.26 3.80 -11.78
C THR A 76 5.14 4.80 -11.54
N ASP A 77 3.95 4.52 -12.10
CA ASP A 77 2.76 5.34 -11.90
C ASP A 77 2.23 5.18 -10.47
N VAL A 78 2.70 6.08 -9.59
CA VAL A 78 2.29 6.16 -8.19
C VAL A 78 0.79 6.42 -8.05
N GLU A 79 0.20 7.22 -8.95
CA GLU A 79 -1.21 7.60 -8.88
C GLU A 79 -2.13 6.43 -9.21
N LYS A 80 -1.79 5.65 -10.23
CA LYS A 80 -2.51 4.42 -10.58
C LYS A 80 -2.45 3.39 -9.45
N ASN A 81 -1.29 3.22 -8.83
CA ASN A 81 -1.13 2.30 -7.71
C ASN A 81 -1.90 2.76 -6.46
N ALA A 82 -1.86 4.06 -6.14
CA ALA A 82 -2.66 4.64 -5.07
C ALA A 82 -4.18 4.53 -5.35
N MET A 83 -4.62 4.71 -6.59
CA MET A 83 -6.02 4.50 -6.98
C MET A 83 -6.45 3.03 -6.85
N SER A 84 -5.56 2.07 -7.11
CA SER A 84 -5.83 0.64 -6.92
C SER A 84 -6.14 0.32 -5.46
N ILE A 85 -5.33 0.84 -4.52
CA ILE A 85 -5.57 0.61 -3.09
C ILE A 85 -6.88 1.29 -2.65
N LYS A 86 -7.11 2.53 -3.08
CA LYS A 86 -8.31 3.29 -2.72
C LYS A 86 -9.58 2.60 -3.23
N THR A 87 -9.53 2.06 -4.44
CA THR A 87 -10.64 1.27 -5.01
C THR A 87 -10.87 -0.02 -4.23
N PHE A 88 -9.79 -0.74 -3.86
CA PHE A 88 -9.90 -1.94 -3.02
C PHE A 88 -10.61 -1.65 -1.69
N TRP A 89 -10.21 -0.58 -0.98
CA TRP A 89 -10.82 -0.23 0.30
C TRP A 89 -12.26 0.27 0.18
N LYS A 90 -12.59 1.06 -0.86
CA LYS A 90 -13.98 1.46 -1.15
C LYS A 90 -14.88 0.26 -1.47
N CYS A 91 -14.41 -0.70 -2.25
CA CYS A 91 -15.18 -1.91 -2.55
C CYS A 91 -15.28 -2.87 -1.36
N SER A 92 -14.31 -2.83 -0.45
CA SER A 92 -14.28 -3.69 0.74
C SER A 92 -15.10 -3.10 1.91
N SER A 93 -15.18 -1.77 2.04
CA SER A 93 -16.04 -1.13 3.05
C SER A 93 -17.53 -1.37 2.78
N LEU A 94 -17.92 -1.57 1.51
CA LEU A 94 -19.29 -1.95 1.13
C LEU A 94 -19.72 -3.35 1.60
N ARG A 95 -18.79 -4.19 2.08
CA ARG A 95 -19.10 -5.49 2.73
C ARG A 95 -19.09 -5.43 4.25
N ALA A 96 -18.68 -4.31 4.84
CA ALA A 96 -18.68 -4.08 6.28
C ALA A 96 -19.90 -3.21 6.63
N VAL A 97 -21.09 -3.80 6.52
CA VAL A 97 -22.32 -3.26 7.14
C VAL A 97 -22.59 -4.06 8.40
#